data_AF-A0A6J4R5U6-F1
#
_entry.id   AF-A0A6J4R5U6-F1
#
_cell.length_a   1.000
_cell.length_b   1.000
_cell.length_c   1.000
_cell.angle_alpha   90.00
_cell.angle_beta   90.00
_cell.angle_gamma   90.00
#
_symmetry.space_group_name_H-M   'P 1'
#
loop_
_entity.id
_entity.type
_entity.pdbx_description
1 polymer ?
#
loop_
_entity_poly.entity_id
_entity_poly.type
_entity_poly.pdbx_seq_one_letter_code
_entity_poly.pdbx_strand_id
1 'polypeptide(L)'
;AVESGAELEAVPILALLVYAGLALGGLGAGVVSALPARGLAVVLLLAAAALAAGALTRAPAGFVLIAIAFAAFQALTVAADARLQAAIDSDARSTITSFAGFATEVAVVGVFAAYAVGSHVASHATLFAAFAALHLAVAGWLWRTRVLPAPSDAEAT
;
A
#
# COMPACT_ATOMS: atom_id res chain seq x y z
N ALA A 1 -2.32 -8.31 -16.86
CA ALA A 1 -1.15 -9.01 -17.44
C ALA A 1 -1.42 -9.38 -18.90
N VAL A 2 -2.41 -10.24 -19.18
CA VAL A 2 -2.78 -10.56 -20.56
C VAL A 2 -3.28 -9.33 -21.33
N GLU A 3 -4.11 -8.48 -20.71
CA GLU A 3 -4.57 -7.21 -21.30
C GLU A 3 -3.41 -6.24 -21.64
N SER A 4 -2.29 -6.33 -20.91
CA SER A 4 -1.08 -5.54 -21.17
C SER A 4 -0.13 -6.20 -22.17
N GLY A 5 -0.58 -7.23 -22.89
CA GLY A 5 0.21 -7.93 -23.91
C GLY A 5 1.17 -9.01 -23.38
N ALA A 6 1.05 -9.43 -22.13
CA ALA A 6 1.83 -10.55 -21.62
C ALA A 6 1.23 -11.89 -22.05
N GLU A 7 2.08 -12.86 -22.38
CA GLU A 7 1.67 -14.24 -22.61
C GLU A 7 1.11 -14.86 -21.32
N LEU A 8 0.20 -15.83 -21.45
CA LEU A 8 -0.40 -16.54 -20.32
C LEU A 8 0.64 -17.18 -19.39
N GLU A 9 1.73 -17.71 -19.97
CA GLU A 9 2.83 -18.33 -19.23
C GLU A 9 3.67 -17.32 -18.43
N ALA A 10 3.66 -16.04 -18.82
CA ALA A 10 4.36 -14.99 -18.10
C ALA A 10 3.58 -14.49 -16.88
N VAL A 11 2.27 -14.79 -16.77
CA VAL A 11 1.41 -14.29 -15.69
C VAL A 11 1.90 -14.70 -14.30
N PRO A 12 2.26 -15.98 -14.02
CA PRO A 12 2.79 -16.37 -12.72
C PRO A 12 4.12 -15.68 -12.38
N ILE A 13 4.98 -15.46 -13.38
CA ILE A 13 6.28 -14.78 -13.19
C ILE A 13 6.06 -13.31 -12.83
N LEU A 14 5.14 -12.62 -13.50
CA LEU A 14 4.78 -11.24 -13.18
C LEU A 14 4.13 -11.11 -11.80
N ALA A 15 3.30 -12.08 -11.40
CA ALA A 15 2.76 -12.14 -10.05
C ALA A 15 3.87 -12.34 -9.00
N LEU A 16 4.80 -13.26 -9.26
CA LEU A 16 5.96 -13.52 -8.40
C LEU A 16 6.81 -12.26 -8.23
N LEU A 17 7.00 -11.46 -9.29
CA LEU A 17 7.70 -10.18 -9.22
C LEU A 17 7.03 -9.21 -8.24
N VAL A 18 5.70 -9.12 -8.26
CA VAL A 18 4.95 -8.26 -7.31
C VAL A 18 5.07 -8.78 -5.88
N TYR A 19 4.96 -10.10 -5.66
CA TYR A 19 5.16 -10.70 -4.35
C TYR A 19 6.59 -10.55 -3.82
N ALA A 20 7.60 -10.60 -4.70
CA ALA A 20 8.98 -10.31 -4.34
C ALA A 20 9.13 -8.84 -3.90
N GLY A 21 8.48 -7.91 -4.61
CA GLY A 21 8.38 -6.51 -4.17
C GLY A 21 7.79 -6.39 -2.77
N LEU A 22 6.65 -7.04 -2.52
CA LEU A 22 6.01 -7.09 -1.21
C LEU A 22 6.98 -7.58 -0.11
N ALA A 23 7.64 -8.72 -0.34
CA ALA A 23 8.60 -9.30 0.60
C ALA A 23 9.77 -8.33 0.90
N LEU A 24 10.35 -7.73 -0.14
CA LEU A 24 11.43 -6.74 0.00
C LEU A 24 10.96 -5.49 0.77
N GLY A 25 9.74 -5.04 0.52
CA GLY A 25 9.11 -3.96 1.27
C GLY A 25 8.97 -4.27 2.76
N GLY A 26 8.54 -5.49 3.10
CA GLY A 26 8.47 -5.97 4.48
C GLY A 26 9.85 -6.01 5.16
N LEU A 27 10.87 -6.50 4.47
CA LEU A 27 12.25 -6.51 4.97
C LEU A 27 12.82 -5.10 5.19
N GLY A 28 12.47 -4.17 4.29
CA GLY A 28 12.89 -2.76 4.36
C GLY A 28 12.03 -1.87 5.27
N ALA A 29 10.98 -2.41 5.88
CA ALA A 29 9.96 -1.63 6.56
C ALA A 29 10.49 -0.81 7.75
N GLY A 30 11.56 -1.28 8.42
CA GLY A 30 12.19 -0.57 9.53
C GLY A 30 12.70 0.83 9.16
N VAL A 31 13.14 1.03 7.92
CA VAL A 31 13.56 2.36 7.44
C VAL A 31 12.36 3.28 7.27
N VAL A 32 11.24 2.75 6.75
CA VAL A 32 10.02 3.52 6.50
C VAL A 32 9.31 3.86 7.81
N SER A 33 9.28 2.96 8.78
CA SER A 33 8.61 3.18 10.07
C SER A 33 9.21 4.33 10.89
N ALA A 34 10.51 4.58 10.73
CA ALA A 34 11.24 5.68 11.34
C ALA A 34 10.96 7.06 10.72
N LEU A 35 10.34 7.13 9.53
CA LEU A 35 10.08 8.41 8.86
C LEU A 35 8.98 9.22 9.58
N PRO A 36 9.04 10.56 9.66
CA PRO A 36 7.92 11.34 10.18
C PRO A 36 6.68 11.21 9.28
N ALA A 37 5.50 11.65 9.76
CA ALA A 37 4.23 11.58 9.01
C ALA A 37 4.33 12.14 7.57
N ARG A 38 5.07 13.25 7.39
CA ARG A 38 5.35 13.82 6.06
C ARG A 38 6.18 12.91 5.17
N GLY A 39 7.16 12.20 5.75
CA GLY A 39 7.95 11.20 5.03
C GLY A 39 7.08 10.05 4.55
N LEU A 40 6.19 9.53 5.41
CA LEU A 40 5.22 8.51 5.01
C LEU A 40 4.28 9.01 3.90
N ALA A 41 3.81 10.26 3.98
CA ALA A 41 2.98 10.86 2.96
C ALA A 41 3.70 10.93 1.60
N VAL A 42 4.99 11.27 1.58
CA VAL A 42 5.81 11.28 0.35
C VAL A 42 5.99 9.86 -0.20
N VAL A 43 6.32 8.88 0.65
CA VAL A 43 6.46 7.48 0.22
C VAL A 43 5.14 6.98 -0.38
N LEU A 44 4.01 7.26 0.26
CA LEU A 44 2.68 6.88 -0.22
C LEU A 44 2.32 7.56 -1.54
N LEU A 45 2.64 8.84 -1.69
CA LEU A 45 2.46 9.60 -2.93
C LEU A 45 3.28 8.99 -4.08
N LEU A 46 4.55 8.68 -3.84
CA LEU A 46 5.43 8.08 -4.85
C LEU A 46 4.99 6.65 -5.21
N ALA A 47 4.56 5.86 -4.22
CA ALA A 47 4.03 4.53 -4.45
C ALA A 47 2.74 4.56 -5.30
N ALA A 48 1.83 5.47 -4.99
CA ALA A 48 0.61 5.69 -5.77
C ALA A 48 0.93 6.13 -7.22
N ALA A 49 1.87 7.05 -7.39
CA ALA A 49 2.32 7.50 -8.72
C ALA A 49 2.96 6.35 -9.51
N ALA A 50 3.81 5.54 -8.87
CA ALA A 50 4.43 4.37 -9.50
C ALA A 50 3.40 3.31 -9.89
N LEU A 51 2.39 3.04 -9.05
CA LEU A 51 1.29 2.13 -9.37
C LEU A 51 0.50 2.62 -10.59
N ALA A 52 0.11 3.90 -10.60
CA ALA A 52 -0.62 4.50 -11.72
C ALA A 52 0.20 4.46 -13.01
N ALA A 53 1.48 4.86 -12.95
CA ALA A 53 2.37 4.84 -14.10
C ALA A 53 2.57 3.41 -14.65
N GLY A 54 2.82 2.43 -13.76
CA GLY A 54 2.96 1.03 -14.13
C GLY A 54 1.69 0.46 -14.78
N ALA A 55 0.52 0.76 -14.22
CA ALA A 55 -0.77 0.34 -14.77
C ALA A 55 -1.05 0.98 -16.15
N LEU A 56 -0.74 2.27 -16.31
CA LEU A 56 -1.00 3.02 -17.56
C LEU A 56 0.02 2.75 -18.66
N THR A 57 1.18 2.14 -18.34
CA THR A 57 2.20 1.76 -19.32
C THR A 57 1.65 0.72 -20.32
N ARG A 58 0.66 -0.09 -19.92
CA ARG A 58 0.02 -1.12 -20.78
C ARG A 58 1.01 -2.07 -21.46
N ALA A 59 2.17 -2.30 -20.83
CA ALA A 59 3.18 -3.25 -21.27
C ALA A 59 3.64 -4.12 -20.09
N PRO A 60 4.17 -5.33 -20.33
CA PRO A 60 4.66 -6.20 -19.25
C PRO A 60 5.75 -5.55 -18.39
N ALA A 61 6.57 -4.67 -18.97
CA ALA A 61 7.58 -3.91 -18.24
C ALA A 61 6.99 -2.99 -17.14
N GLY A 62 5.72 -2.57 -17.26
CA GLY A 62 5.03 -1.78 -16.24
C GLY A 62 4.89 -2.49 -14.89
N PHE A 63 4.97 -3.83 -14.87
CA PHE A 63 4.92 -4.62 -13.65
C PHE A 63 6.11 -4.37 -12.72
N VAL A 64 7.25 -3.87 -13.24
CA VAL A 64 8.38 -3.45 -12.40
C VAL A 64 7.98 -2.27 -11.52
N LEU A 65 7.31 -1.26 -12.08
CA LEU A 65 6.80 -0.12 -11.32
C LEU A 65 5.72 -0.54 -10.33
N ILE A 66 4.85 -1.48 -10.72
CA ILE A 66 3.84 -2.05 -9.82
C ILE A 66 4.51 -2.77 -8.66
N ALA A 67 5.54 -3.60 -8.90
CA ALA A 67 6.26 -4.29 -7.84
C ALA A 67 6.95 -3.31 -6.87
N ILE A 68 7.54 -2.23 -7.39
CA ILE A 68 8.11 -1.15 -6.57
C ILE A 68 7.04 -0.47 -5.71
N ALA A 69 5.87 -0.19 -6.29
CA ALA A 69 4.75 0.39 -5.56
C ALA A 69 4.28 -0.53 -4.43
N PHE A 70 4.14 -1.84 -4.69
CA PHE A 70 3.74 -2.82 -3.68
C PHE A 70 4.80 -3.01 -2.59
N ALA A 71 6.09 -2.90 -2.92
CA ALA A 71 7.15 -2.85 -1.90
C ALA A 71 6.96 -1.66 -0.95
N ALA A 72 6.72 -0.47 -1.49
CA ALA A 72 6.48 0.72 -0.69
C ALA A 72 5.18 0.62 0.13
N PHE A 73 4.09 0.09 -0.44
CA PHE A 73 2.85 -0.15 0.29
C PHE A 73 3.04 -1.15 1.44
N GLN A 74 3.77 -2.25 1.24
CA GLN A 74 4.05 -3.19 2.32
C GLN A 74 4.83 -2.53 3.46
N ALA A 75 5.84 -1.73 3.14
CA ALA A 75 6.62 -1.01 4.14
C ALA A 75 5.75 -0.01 4.92
N LEU A 76 4.83 0.68 4.24
CA LEU A 76 3.86 1.59 4.86
C LEU A 76 2.86 0.86 5.76
N THR A 77 2.37 -0.32 5.35
CA THR A 77 1.48 -1.15 6.17
C THR A 77 2.17 -1.55 7.47
N VAL A 78 3.40 -2.08 7.40
CA VAL A 78 4.18 -2.45 8.59
C VAL A 78 4.43 -1.24 9.49
N ALA A 79 4.74 -0.07 8.92
CA ALA A 79 4.89 1.17 9.69
C ALA A 79 3.59 1.61 10.39
N ALA A 80 2.44 1.45 9.72
CA ALA A 80 1.13 1.77 10.27
C ALA A 80 0.77 0.83 11.43
N ASP A 81 0.99 -0.47 11.26
CA ASP A 81 0.74 -1.49 12.29
C ASP A 81 1.60 -1.23 13.54
N ALA A 82 2.89 -0.92 13.36
CA ALA A 82 3.80 -0.60 14.45
C ALA A 82 3.34 0.65 15.23
N ARG A 83 2.86 1.69 14.53
CA ARG A 83 2.34 2.92 15.15
C ARG A 83 1.03 2.70 15.86
N LEU A 84 0.14 1.89 15.28
CA LEU A 84 -1.10 1.51 15.92
C LEU A 84 -0.80 0.78 17.22
N GLN A 85 0.10 -0.20 17.22
CA GLN A 85 0.51 -0.93 18.41
C GLN A 85 1.12 -0.02 19.49
N ALA A 86 1.94 0.97 19.10
CA ALA A 86 2.54 1.93 20.02
C ALA A 86 1.51 2.90 20.64
N ALA A 87 0.41 3.18 19.93
CA ALA A 87 -0.64 4.08 20.38
C ALA A 87 -1.67 3.45 21.32
N ILE A 88 -1.62 2.13 21.56
CA ILE A 88 -2.64 1.40 22.34
C ILE A 88 -2.12 1.02 23.73
N ASP A 89 -2.88 1.43 24.76
CA ASP A 89 -2.72 1.01 26.16
C ASP A 89 -2.79 -0.53 26.32
N SER A 90 -2.10 -1.08 27.32
CA SER A 90 -1.94 -2.55 27.48
C SER A 90 -3.26 -3.31 27.52
N ASP A 91 -4.26 -2.76 28.20
CA ASP A 91 -5.50 -3.47 28.53
C ASP A 91 -6.44 -3.64 27.33
N ALA A 92 -6.34 -2.76 26.32
CA ALA A 92 -7.19 -2.80 25.12
C ALA A 92 -6.46 -3.34 23.87
N ARG A 93 -5.16 -3.68 23.98
CA ARG A 93 -4.29 -4.02 22.84
C ARG A 93 -4.81 -5.16 21.97
N SER A 94 -5.23 -6.25 22.60
CA SER A 94 -5.75 -7.43 21.88
C SER A 94 -7.03 -7.10 21.10
N THR A 95 -7.96 -6.40 21.75
CA THR A 95 -9.25 -6.03 21.14
C THR A 95 -9.07 -5.05 19.99
N ILE A 96 -8.25 -4.01 20.16
CA ILE A 96 -8.05 -2.99 19.12
C ILE A 96 -7.28 -3.57 17.94
N THR A 97 -6.26 -4.39 18.17
CA THR A 97 -5.52 -5.06 17.08
C THR A 97 -6.43 -6.01 16.30
N SER A 98 -7.27 -6.78 17.00
CA SER A 98 -8.26 -7.67 16.36
C SER A 98 -9.27 -6.89 15.53
N PHE A 99 -9.78 -5.78 16.08
CA PHE A 99 -10.72 -4.91 15.36
C PHE A 99 -10.08 -4.23 14.15
N ALA A 100 -8.82 -3.80 14.25
CA ALA A 100 -8.07 -3.24 13.13
C ALA A 100 -7.86 -4.27 12.01
N GLY A 101 -7.54 -5.52 12.37
CA GLY A 101 -7.49 -6.63 11.43
C GLY A 101 -8.84 -6.87 10.75
N PHE A 102 -9.94 -6.92 11.52
CA PHE A 102 -11.29 -7.05 10.98
C PHE A 102 -11.67 -5.90 10.04
N ALA A 103 -11.38 -4.65 10.42
CA ALA A 103 -11.63 -3.47 9.59
C ALA A 103 -10.84 -3.52 8.27
N THR A 104 -9.61 -4.05 8.32
CA THR A 104 -8.76 -4.26 7.14
C THR A 104 -9.40 -5.29 6.20
N GLU A 105 -9.85 -6.42 6.72
CA GLU A 105 -10.55 -7.44 5.91
C GLU A 105 -11.84 -6.90 5.28
N VAL A 106 -12.65 -6.15 6.03
CA VAL A 106 -13.85 -5.49 5.50
C VAL A 106 -13.48 -4.52 4.37
N ALA A 107 -12.41 -3.73 4.52
CA ALA A 107 -11.93 -2.84 3.48
C ALA A 107 -11.45 -3.59 2.23
N VAL A 108 -10.72 -4.70 2.40
CA VAL A 108 -10.25 -5.57 1.30
C VAL A 108 -11.44 -6.14 0.52
N VAL A 109 -12.43 -6.70 1.22
CA VAL A 109 -13.66 -7.20 0.58
C VAL A 109 -14.39 -6.09 -0.17
N GLY A 110 -14.49 -4.90 0.42
CA GLY A 110 -15.07 -3.72 -0.23
C GLY A 110 -14.34 -3.32 -1.52
N VAL A 111 -13.00 -3.35 -1.51
CA VAL A 111 -12.17 -3.10 -2.71
C VAL A 111 -12.42 -4.17 -3.77
N PHE A 112 -12.48 -5.45 -3.41
CA PHE A 112 -12.78 -6.50 -4.38
C PHE A 112 -14.19 -6.38 -4.96
N ALA A 113 -15.18 -6.03 -4.14
CA ALA A 113 -16.54 -5.79 -4.63
C ALA A 113 -16.59 -4.59 -5.61
N ALA A 114 -15.95 -3.48 -5.25
CA ALA A 114 -15.85 -2.30 -6.12
C ALA A 114 -15.10 -2.61 -7.42
N TYR A 115 -14.03 -3.39 -7.35
CA TYR A 115 -13.27 -3.84 -8.52
C TYR A 115 -14.11 -4.75 -9.42
N ALA A 116 -14.82 -5.73 -8.84
CA ALA A 116 -15.68 -6.64 -9.59
C ALA A 116 -16.75 -5.86 -10.37
N VAL A 117 -17.45 -4.93 -9.71
CA VAL A 117 -18.43 -4.06 -10.36
C VAL A 117 -17.78 -3.16 -11.42
N GLY A 118 -16.67 -2.52 -11.09
CA GLY A 118 -15.96 -1.61 -11.99
C GLY A 118 -15.40 -2.29 -13.24
N SER A 119 -15.00 -3.56 -13.15
CA SER A 119 -14.42 -4.30 -14.28
C SER A 119 -15.42 -4.58 -15.40
N HIS A 120 -16.73 -4.44 -15.15
CA HIS A 120 -17.75 -4.48 -16.19
C HIS A 120 -17.78 -3.24 -17.10
N VAL A 121 -17.24 -2.10 -16.64
CA VAL A 121 -17.40 -0.80 -17.31
C VAL A 121 -16.07 -0.07 -17.57
N ALA A 122 -14.96 -0.53 -17.00
CA ALA A 122 -13.65 0.09 -17.13
C ALA A 122 -12.54 -0.95 -17.35
N SER A 123 -11.47 -0.54 -18.04
CA SER A 123 -10.27 -1.38 -18.20
C SER A 123 -9.57 -1.62 -16.87
N HIS A 124 -8.84 -2.73 -16.74
CA HIS A 124 -8.08 -3.05 -15.52
C HIS A 124 -7.08 -1.94 -15.22
N ALA A 125 -6.39 -1.43 -16.25
CA ALA A 125 -5.45 -0.31 -16.12
C ALA A 125 -6.11 0.95 -15.52
N THR A 126 -7.32 1.28 -15.98
CA THR A 126 -8.10 2.41 -15.45
C THR A 126 -8.48 2.19 -13.99
N LEU A 127 -8.94 0.99 -13.62
CA LEU A 127 -9.29 0.67 -12.24
C LEU A 127 -8.08 0.76 -11.32
N PHE A 128 -6.93 0.19 -11.71
CA PHE A 128 -5.69 0.31 -10.94
C PHE A 128 -5.27 1.78 -10.74
N ALA A 129 -5.36 2.61 -11.79
CA ALA A 129 -5.08 4.04 -11.68
C ALA A 129 -6.09 4.78 -10.77
N ALA A 130 -7.37 4.42 -10.83
CA ALA A 130 -8.41 4.99 -9.97
C ALA A 130 -8.18 4.61 -8.49
N PHE A 131 -7.87 3.35 -8.20
CA PHE A 131 -7.50 2.93 -6.84
C PHE A 131 -6.19 3.58 -6.37
N ALA A 132 -5.21 3.78 -7.26
CA ALA A 132 -4.02 4.56 -6.92
C ALA A 132 -4.38 5.99 -6.48
N ALA A 133 -5.39 6.61 -7.06
CA ALA A 133 -5.85 7.94 -6.66
C ALA A 133 -6.40 7.99 -5.22
N LEU A 134 -7.02 6.91 -4.72
CA LEU A 134 -7.46 6.85 -3.31
C LEU A 134 -6.28 7.02 -2.34
N HIS A 135 -5.11 6.49 -2.70
CA HIS A 135 -3.90 6.61 -1.89
C HIS A 135 -3.37 8.07 -1.86
N LEU A 136 -3.64 8.87 -2.89
CA LEU A 136 -3.31 10.30 -2.92
C LEU A 136 -4.12 11.09 -1.89
N ALA A 137 -5.39 10.72 -1.69
CA ALA A 137 -6.24 11.35 -0.67
C ALA A 137 -5.68 11.08 0.73
N VAL A 138 -5.25 9.84 1.01
CA VAL A 138 -4.60 9.46 2.26
C VAL A 138 -3.26 10.18 2.43
N ALA A 139 -2.46 10.28 1.37
CA ALA A 139 -1.21 11.04 1.41
C ALA A 139 -1.44 12.53 1.72
N GLY A 140 -2.46 13.13 1.11
CA GLY A 140 -2.86 14.52 1.39
C GLY A 140 -3.37 14.73 2.82
N TRP A 141 -4.08 13.74 3.37
CA TRP A 141 -4.48 13.75 4.78
C TRP A 141 -3.27 13.66 5.71
N LEU A 142 -2.37 12.69 5.50
CA LEU A 142 -1.12 12.53 6.25
C LEU A 142 -0.22 13.77 6.18
N TRP A 143 -0.19 14.45 5.03
CA TRP A 143 0.56 15.69 4.86
C TRP A 143 0.04 16.82 5.73
N ARG A 144 -1.28 16.84 5.97
CA ARG A 144 -1.97 17.86 6.78
C ARG A 144 -1.92 17.54 8.27
N THR A 145 -1.90 16.27 8.66
CA THR A 145 -1.83 15.88 10.08
C THR A 145 -0.41 16.10 10.63
N ARG A 146 -0.32 16.75 11.80
CA ARG A 146 0.95 16.91 12.54
C ARG A 146 1.20 15.80 13.56
N VAL A 147 0.29 14.84 13.64
CA VAL A 147 0.19 13.91 14.76
C VAL A 147 0.63 12.55 14.27
N LEU A 148 1.86 12.17 14.60
CA LEU A 148 2.31 10.86 15.10
C LEU A 148 3.83 11.01 15.35
N PRO A 149 4.27 11.10 16.63
CA PRO A 149 5.70 11.12 16.98
C PRO A 149 6.40 9.90 16.37
N ALA A 150 7.66 10.04 15.97
CA ALA A 150 8.45 8.88 15.59
C ALA A 150 8.70 8.03 16.85
N PRO A 151 8.86 6.70 16.75
CA PRO A 151 9.19 5.86 17.91
C PRO A 151 10.43 6.34 18.69
N SER A 152 11.39 6.99 18.01
CA SER A 152 12.57 7.61 18.62
C SER A 152 12.27 8.77 19.58
N ASP A 153 11.10 9.40 19.43
CA ASP A 153 10.70 10.54 20.28
C ASP A 153 10.17 10.05 21.64
N ALA A 154 9.80 8.77 21.76
CA ALA A 154 9.29 8.16 22.99
C ALA A 154 10.40 7.61 23.91
N GLU A 155 11.59 7.31 23.40
CA GLU A 155 12.74 6.86 24.20
C GLU A 155 13.55 8.02 24.81
N ALA A 156 13.26 9.26 24.42
CA ALA A 156 13.99 10.46 24.83
C ALA A 156 13.32 11.27 25.97
N THR A 157 12.22 10.76 26.54
CA THR A 157 11.44 11.37 27.64
C THR A 157 11.28 10.40 28.79
#